data_AF-A0A0D3E7R8-F1
#
_entry.id   AF-A0A0D3E7R8-F1
#
_cell.length_a   1.000
_cell.length_b   1.000
_cell.length_c   1.000
_cell.angle_alpha   90.00
_cell.angle_beta   90.00
_cell.angle_gamma   90.00
#
_symmetry.space_group_name_H-M   'P 1'
#
loop_
_entity.id
_entity.type
_entity.pdbx_description
1 polymer ?
#
loop_
_entity_poly.entity_id
_entity_poly.type
_entity_poly.pdbx_seq_one_letter_code
_entity_poly.pdbx_strand_id
1 'polypeptide(L)'
;MAMALYKVSLMEYWFKQRKDEEAMEIYKVLDMSEQMNDIVGNRVLRVLVEHGKKTEAWELFDEIIGFCYPETFGIMMKSFSDEKTIPLSWASETCYRTIIACLCEQGKMSEAEEFFAKMFSNCEEEELMVGPDVSTFRAMVNGYVMVGRVDDAFKMLNKMKISNLRKLAIHRAT
;
A
#
# COMPACT_ATOMS: atom_id res chain seq x y z
N MET A 1 -15.43 -17.08 7.54
CA MET A 1 -14.93 -16.92 6.15
C MET A 1 -15.99 -17.12 5.07
N ALA A 2 -16.54 -18.33 4.82
CA ALA A 2 -17.47 -18.57 3.69
C ALA A 2 -18.76 -17.70 3.75
N MET A 3 -19.34 -17.54 4.94
CA MET A 3 -20.50 -16.68 5.16
C MET A 3 -20.20 -15.19 4.90
N ALA A 4 -18.97 -14.73 5.18
CA ALA A 4 -18.57 -13.35 4.92
C ALA A 4 -18.48 -13.09 3.41
N LEU A 5 -17.85 -13.97 2.63
CA LEU A 5 -17.78 -13.85 1.17
C LEU A 5 -19.16 -13.86 0.49
N TYR A 6 -20.11 -14.64 1.02
CA TYR A 6 -21.49 -14.61 0.56
C TYR A 6 -22.14 -13.24 0.80
N LYS A 7 -21.96 -12.66 2.00
CA LYS A 7 -22.43 -11.31 2.31
C LYS A 7 -21.82 -10.27 1.36
N VAL A 8 -20.53 -10.35 1.07
CA VAL A 8 -19.88 -9.44 0.10
C VAL A 8 -20.46 -9.60 -1.31
N SER A 9 -20.73 -10.83 -1.74
CA SER A 9 -21.34 -11.09 -3.04
C SER A 9 -22.77 -10.54 -3.12
N LEU A 10 -23.53 -10.65 -2.03
CA LEU A 10 -24.88 -10.08 -1.92
C LEU A 10 -24.85 -8.55 -1.91
N MET A 11 -23.87 -7.95 -1.22
CA MET A 11 -23.63 -6.52 -1.22
C MET A 11 -23.32 -6.00 -2.64
N GLU A 12 -22.41 -6.68 -3.35
CA GLU A 12 -22.09 -6.37 -4.76
C GLU A 12 -23.32 -6.50 -5.67
N TYR A 13 -24.18 -7.49 -5.43
CA TYR A 13 -25.44 -7.64 -6.14
C TYR A 13 -26.36 -6.42 -5.96
N TRP A 14 -26.55 -5.93 -4.72
CA TRP A 14 -27.43 -4.78 -4.47
C TRP A 14 -26.88 -3.48 -5.05
N PHE A 15 -25.56 -3.24 -4.98
CA PHE A 15 -24.97 -2.10 -5.65
C PHE A 15 -25.19 -2.12 -7.17
N LYS A 16 -25.09 -3.29 -7.82
CA LYS A 16 -25.40 -3.43 -9.25
C LYS A 16 -26.86 -3.08 -9.60
N GLN A 17 -27.77 -3.20 -8.64
CA GLN A 17 -29.17 -2.78 -8.79
C GLN A 17 -29.42 -1.31 -8.41
N ARG A 18 -28.38 -0.53 -8.08
CA ARG A 18 -28.47 0.85 -7.55
C ARG A 18 -29.25 0.95 -6.23
N LYS A 19 -29.23 -0.14 -5.46
CA LYS A 19 -29.87 -0.28 -4.16
C LYS A 19 -28.80 -0.14 -3.07
N ASP A 20 -28.29 1.08 -2.98
CA ASP A 20 -27.13 1.41 -2.17
C ASP A 20 -27.42 1.26 -0.67
N GLU A 21 -28.64 1.60 -0.23
CA GLU A 21 -29.04 1.47 1.17
C GLU A 21 -29.00 -0.01 1.61
N GLU A 22 -29.61 -0.90 0.82
CA GLU A 22 -29.62 -2.34 1.11
C GLU A 22 -28.21 -2.94 1.07
N ALA A 23 -27.35 -2.48 0.16
CA ALA A 23 -25.95 -2.87 0.13
C ALA A 23 -25.22 -2.43 1.42
N MET A 24 -25.43 -1.19 1.86
CA MET A 24 -24.77 -0.65 3.05
C MET A 24 -25.32 -1.23 4.36
N GLU A 25 -26.56 -1.72 4.41
CA GLU A 25 -27.04 -2.51 5.54
C GLU A 25 -26.24 -3.80 5.70
N ILE A 26 -25.92 -4.48 4.59
CA ILE A 26 -25.09 -5.69 4.60
C ILE A 26 -23.67 -5.37 5.06
N TYR A 27 -23.10 -4.25 4.60
CA TYR A 27 -21.80 -3.75 5.05
C TYR A 27 -21.74 -3.59 6.57
N LYS A 28 -22.75 -2.96 7.18
CA LYS A 28 -22.79 -2.72 8.64
C LYS A 28 -22.87 -3.99 9.48
N VAL A 29 -23.43 -5.07 8.92
CA VAL A 29 -23.59 -6.37 9.62
C VAL A 29 -22.53 -7.40 9.19
N LEU A 30 -21.59 -7.02 8.35
CA LEU A 30 -20.35 -7.76 8.21
C LEU A 30 -19.59 -7.53 9.51
N ASP A 31 -19.38 -8.61 10.27
CA ASP A 31 -18.54 -8.57 11.45
C ASP A 31 -17.09 -8.43 10.99
N MET A 32 -16.58 -7.22 11.16
CA MET A 32 -15.25 -6.79 10.73
C MET A 32 -14.18 -7.21 11.75
N SER A 33 -14.58 -7.57 12.97
CA SER A 33 -13.69 -7.73 14.12
C SER A 33 -13.15 -9.15 14.34
N GLU A 34 -13.90 -10.21 13.96
CA GLU A 34 -13.48 -11.61 14.18
C GLU A 34 -13.14 -12.38 12.89
N GLN A 35 -13.43 -11.85 11.70
CA GLN A 35 -13.30 -12.60 10.43
C GLN A 35 -12.57 -11.88 9.29
N MET A 36 -12.05 -10.66 9.48
CA MET A 36 -11.25 -9.99 8.45
C MET A 36 -9.84 -10.55 8.39
N ASN A 37 -9.71 -11.67 7.70
CA ASN A 37 -8.45 -11.92 7.01
C ASN A 37 -8.34 -10.97 5.80
N ASP A 38 -7.10 -10.71 5.40
CA ASP A 38 -6.69 -10.03 4.17
C ASP A 38 -7.62 -10.29 2.97
N ILE A 39 -8.04 -11.55 2.77
CA ILE A 39 -8.90 -11.97 1.66
C ILE A 39 -10.27 -11.28 1.68
N VAL A 40 -10.99 -11.34 2.82
CA VAL A 40 -12.35 -10.77 2.92
C VAL A 40 -12.28 -9.25 2.89
N GLY A 41 -11.31 -8.66 3.61
CA GLY A 41 -11.14 -7.21 3.63
C GLY A 41 -10.81 -6.60 2.29
N ASN A 42 -9.86 -7.19 1.56
CA ASN A 42 -9.50 -6.73 0.22
C ASN A 42 -10.69 -6.84 -0.75
N ARG A 43 -11.57 -7.84 -0.57
CA ARG A 43 -12.77 -7.99 -1.40
C ARG A 43 -13.81 -6.90 -1.09
N VAL A 44 -14.11 -6.65 0.18
CA VAL A 44 -15.04 -5.58 0.60
C VAL A 44 -14.54 -4.23 0.10
N LEU A 45 -13.26 -3.93 0.33
CA LEU A 45 -12.60 -2.72 -0.10
C LEU A 45 -12.74 -2.50 -1.61
N ARG A 46 -12.51 -3.54 -2.42
CA ARG A 46 -12.70 -3.47 -3.88
C ARG A 46 -14.14 -3.15 -4.27
N VAL A 47 -15.12 -3.78 -3.63
CA VAL A 47 -16.54 -3.53 -3.92
C VAL A 47 -16.93 -2.09 -3.58
N LEU A 48 -16.50 -1.58 -2.43
CA LEU A 48 -16.76 -0.19 -2.02
C LEU A 48 -16.15 0.81 -3.02
N VAL A 49 -14.89 0.57 -3.41
CA VAL A 49 -14.18 1.37 -4.40
C VAL A 49 -14.88 1.36 -5.77
N GLU A 50 -15.22 0.18 -6.30
CA GLU A 50 -15.86 0.02 -7.61
C GLU A 50 -17.22 0.74 -7.68
N HIS A 51 -17.88 0.93 -6.54
CA HIS A 51 -19.20 1.57 -6.45
C HIS A 51 -19.14 2.97 -5.81
N GLY A 52 -17.95 3.59 -5.72
CA GLY A 52 -17.79 4.99 -5.32
C GLY A 52 -18.03 5.29 -3.84
N LYS A 53 -18.04 4.27 -2.96
CA LYS A 53 -18.18 4.39 -1.50
C LYS A 53 -16.84 4.75 -0.86
N LYS A 54 -16.35 5.95 -1.20
CA LYS A 54 -15.01 6.40 -0.86
C LYS A 54 -14.80 6.53 0.65
N THR A 55 -15.73 7.17 1.37
CA THR A 55 -15.60 7.41 2.81
C THR A 55 -15.47 6.08 3.55
N GLU A 56 -16.35 5.14 3.24
CA GLU A 56 -16.40 3.83 3.86
C GLU A 56 -15.20 2.97 3.45
N ALA A 57 -14.70 3.11 2.22
CA ALA A 57 -13.46 2.44 1.80
C ALA A 57 -12.25 2.92 2.61
N TRP A 58 -12.16 4.21 2.95
CA TRP A 58 -11.09 4.76 3.79
C TRP A 58 -11.25 4.38 5.27
N GLU A 59 -12.45 4.47 5.82
CA GLU A 59 -12.74 4.02 7.19
C GLU A 59 -12.40 2.53 7.36
N LEU A 60 -12.82 1.71 6.39
CA LEU A 60 -12.50 0.29 6.36
C LEU A 60 -11.00 0.05 6.26
N PHE A 61 -10.33 0.80 5.38
CA PHE A 61 -8.89 0.71 5.21
C PHE A 61 -8.17 0.99 6.53
N ASP A 62 -8.55 2.05 7.24
CA ASP A 62 -7.96 2.38 8.54
C ASP A 62 -8.23 1.30 9.61
N GLU A 63 -9.38 0.62 9.55
CA GLU A 63 -9.74 -0.47 10.47
C GLU A 63 -8.93 -1.75 10.21
N ILE A 64 -8.78 -2.17 8.94
CA ILE A 64 -8.11 -3.44 8.59
C ILE A 64 -6.60 -3.38 8.64
N ILE A 65 -6.02 -2.19 8.69
CA ILE A 65 -4.60 -2.05 8.42
C ILE A 65 -3.67 -2.32 9.59
N GLY A 66 -4.25 -2.66 10.74
CA GLY A 66 -3.53 -3.25 11.87
C GLY A 66 -2.69 -4.48 11.50
N PHE A 67 -2.92 -5.12 10.33
CA PHE A 67 -2.21 -6.34 9.90
C PHE A 67 -1.41 -6.25 8.59
N CYS A 68 -1.25 -5.07 7.99
CA CYS A 68 -0.19 -4.80 7.01
C CYS A 68 -0.05 -5.81 5.83
N TYR A 69 -0.97 -5.76 4.85
CA TYR A 69 -0.87 -6.54 3.61
C TYR A 69 -0.65 -5.68 2.36
N PRO A 70 0.35 -6.01 1.52
CA PRO A 70 0.69 -5.24 0.32
C PRO A 70 -0.48 -4.99 -0.65
N GLU A 71 -1.39 -5.96 -0.76
CA GLU A 71 -2.51 -5.92 -1.70
C GLU A 71 -3.57 -4.89 -1.31
N THR A 72 -3.81 -4.68 -0.01
CA THR A 72 -4.80 -3.73 0.52
C THR A 72 -4.45 -2.30 0.12
N PHE A 73 -3.17 -1.94 0.30
CA PHE A 73 -2.63 -0.66 -0.16
C PHE A 73 -2.74 -0.48 -1.66
N GLY A 74 -2.39 -1.52 -2.43
CA GLY A 74 -2.46 -1.46 -3.90
C GLY A 74 -3.86 -1.11 -4.40
N ILE A 75 -4.90 -1.66 -3.79
CA ILE A 75 -6.30 -1.36 -4.15
C ILE A 75 -6.63 0.11 -3.89
N MET A 76 -6.35 0.64 -2.69
CA MET A 76 -6.63 2.04 -2.37
C MET A 76 -5.80 3.00 -3.23
N MET A 77 -4.49 2.75 -3.33
CA MET A 77 -3.57 3.61 -4.05
C MET A 77 -3.89 3.69 -5.54
N LYS A 78 -4.26 2.57 -6.17
CA LYS A 78 -4.63 2.56 -7.59
C LYS A 78 -5.91 3.35 -7.84
N SER A 79 -6.86 3.22 -6.91
CA SER A 79 -8.22 3.73 -7.11
C SER A 79 -8.38 5.20 -6.71
N PHE A 80 -7.55 5.67 -5.79
CA PHE A 80 -7.53 7.06 -5.31
C PHE A 80 -6.21 7.76 -5.71
N SER A 81 -5.74 7.46 -6.93
CA SER A 81 -4.46 7.98 -7.44
C SER A 81 -4.46 9.50 -7.70
N ASP A 82 -5.57 10.22 -7.65
CA ASP A 82 -5.54 11.69 -7.75
C ASP A 82 -5.43 12.40 -6.38
N GLU A 83 -5.42 11.63 -5.29
CA GLU A 83 -5.45 12.18 -3.94
C GLU A 83 -4.05 12.47 -3.40
N LYS A 84 -3.88 13.66 -2.83
CA LYS A 84 -2.59 14.22 -2.39
C LYS A 84 -2.10 13.67 -1.05
N THR A 85 -2.92 12.91 -0.33
CA THR A 85 -2.63 12.53 1.05
C THR A 85 -3.07 11.11 1.31
N ILE A 86 -2.09 10.21 1.39
CA ILE A 86 -2.22 8.95 2.09
C ILE A 86 -2.07 9.29 3.58
N PRO A 87 -3.00 8.93 4.48
CA PRO A 87 -2.81 9.14 5.91
C PRO A 87 -1.52 8.44 6.38
N LEU A 88 -0.54 9.25 6.76
CA LEU A 88 0.86 8.87 7.03
C LEU A 88 1.09 8.31 8.45
N SER A 89 0.04 8.16 9.26
CA SER A 89 0.17 7.99 10.71
C SER A 89 0.50 6.56 11.18
N TRP A 90 0.59 5.56 10.29
CA TRP A 90 0.75 4.17 10.73
C TRP A 90 1.63 3.28 9.82
N ALA A 91 2.33 3.84 8.82
CA ALA A 91 3.14 3.04 7.89
C ALA A 91 4.26 2.28 8.63
N SER A 92 4.03 0.99 8.90
CA SER A 92 5.08 0.07 9.35
C SER A 92 6.15 -0.08 8.28
N GLU A 93 7.30 -0.63 8.65
CA GLU A 93 8.43 -0.95 7.78
C GLU A 93 8.04 -1.63 6.45
N THR A 94 7.09 -2.58 6.49
CA THR A 94 6.64 -3.34 5.31
C THR A 94 5.72 -2.51 4.40
N CYS A 95 5.10 -1.46 4.93
CA CYS A 95 4.26 -0.54 4.16
C CYS A 95 5.10 0.31 3.20
N TYR A 96 6.26 0.81 3.64
CA TYR A 96 7.11 1.68 2.81
C TYR A 96 7.47 1.03 1.47
N ARG A 97 7.91 -0.23 1.48
CA ARG A 97 8.26 -0.95 0.25
C ARG A 97 7.08 -1.03 -0.71
N THR A 98 5.91 -1.42 -0.21
CA THR A 98 4.70 -1.58 -1.01
C THR A 98 4.22 -0.24 -1.55
N ILE A 99 4.18 0.78 -0.70
CA ILE A 99 3.77 2.14 -1.06
C ILE A 99 4.69 2.67 -2.16
N ILE A 100 6.01 2.54 -1.99
CA ILE A 100 7.00 2.97 -3.00
C ILE A 100 6.77 2.24 -4.32
N ALA A 101 6.58 0.91 -4.30
CA ALA A 101 6.32 0.14 -5.50
C ALA A 101 5.04 0.60 -6.23
N CYS A 102 3.94 0.77 -5.50
CA CYS A 102 2.67 1.23 -6.07
C CYS A 102 2.78 2.64 -6.66
N LEU A 103 3.44 3.57 -5.96
CA LEU A 103 3.65 4.93 -6.45
C LEU A 103 4.51 4.94 -7.72
N CYS A 104 5.57 4.12 -7.78
CA CYS A 104 6.40 3.96 -8.97
C CYS A 104 5.60 3.41 -10.16
N GLU A 105 4.78 2.38 -9.95
CA GLU A 105 3.91 1.81 -10.99
C GLU A 105 2.89 2.81 -11.54
N GLN A 106 2.45 3.76 -10.71
CA GLN A 106 1.54 4.85 -11.09
C GLN A 106 2.26 6.06 -11.68
N GLY A 107 3.59 6.06 -11.74
CA GLY A 107 4.38 7.20 -12.21
C GLY A 107 4.44 8.40 -11.24
N LYS A 108 3.95 8.22 -10.00
CA LYS A 108 3.99 9.23 -8.92
C LYS A 108 5.37 9.30 -8.26
N MET A 109 6.36 9.70 -9.04
CA MET A 109 7.76 9.61 -8.63
C MET A 109 8.13 10.59 -7.51
N SER A 110 7.49 11.76 -7.43
CA SER A 110 7.76 12.74 -6.37
C SER A 110 7.37 12.21 -4.99
N GLU A 111 6.19 11.60 -4.87
CA GLU A 111 5.75 10.95 -3.64
C GLU A 111 6.60 9.71 -3.33
N ALA A 112 6.92 8.90 -4.36
CA ALA A 112 7.79 7.73 -4.17
C ALA A 112 9.16 8.13 -3.60
N GLU A 113 9.74 9.24 -4.06
CA GLU A 113 11.00 9.80 -3.56
C GLU A 113 10.90 10.23 -2.08
N GLU A 114 9.81 10.86 -1.66
CA GLU A 114 9.59 11.23 -0.25
C GLU A 114 9.54 9.99 0.66
N PHE A 115 8.78 8.96 0.27
CA PHE A 115 8.72 7.71 1.03
C PHE A 115 10.06 6.99 1.04
N PHE A 116 10.78 6.98 -0.08
CA PHE A 116 12.11 6.40 -0.17
C PHE A 116 13.12 7.12 0.73
N ALA A 117 13.03 8.46 0.85
CA ALA A 117 13.88 9.24 1.74
C ALA A 117 13.59 8.94 3.22
N LYS A 118 12.31 8.79 3.58
CA LYS A 118 11.88 8.42 4.94
C LYS A 118 12.44 7.08 5.41
N MET A 119 12.71 6.13 4.51
CA MET A 119 13.40 4.86 4.86
C MET A 119 14.85 5.05 5.35
N PHE A 120 15.44 6.24 5.20
CA PHE A 120 16.76 6.59 5.71
C PHE A 120 16.72 7.56 6.90
N SER A 121 15.55 8.13 7.20
CA SER A 121 15.34 9.05 8.32
C SER A 121 15.18 8.25 9.59
N ASN A 122 16.00 8.55 10.60
CA ASN A 122 16.03 7.85 11.88
C ASN A 122 14.65 7.88 12.57
N CYS A 123 13.93 6.76 12.54
CA CYS A 123 12.97 6.47 13.62
C CYS A 123 13.81 6.16 14.86
N GLU A 124 13.54 6.88 15.94
CA GLU A 124 14.28 6.84 17.22
C GLU A 124 14.15 5.50 17.96
N GLU A 125 13.36 4.57 17.42
CA GLU A 125 13.23 3.20 17.92
C GLU A 125 14.26 2.31 17.21
N GLU A 126 15.40 2.09 17.88
CA GLU A 126 16.56 1.33 17.43
C GLU A 126 16.29 -0.15 17.05
N GLU A 127 15.05 -0.65 17.20
CA GLU A 127 14.72 -2.06 16.93
C GLU A 127 14.19 -2.33 15.50
N LEU A 128 13.81 -1.32 14.71
CA LEU A 128 13.17 -1.51 13.40
C LEU A 128 13.84 -0.75 12.22
N MET A 129 15.17 -0.66 12.21
CA MET A 129 15.91 -0.10 11.08
C MET A 129 15.95 -1.06 9.88
N VAL A 130 14.98 -0.98 8.95
CA VAL A 130 15.13 -1.63 7.63
C VAL A 130 15.22 -0.58 6.53
N GLY A 131 16.48 -0.24 6.22
CA GLY A 131 16.81 0.52 5.03
C GLY A 131 16.42 -0.24 3.76
N PRO A 132 16.31 0.45 2.61
CA PRO A 132 15.78 -0.14 1.38
C PRO A 132 16.54 -1.40 0.95
N ASP A 133 15.78 -2.39 0.50
CA ASP A 133 16.29 -3.63 -0.07
C ASP A 133 16.42 -3.53 -1.60
N VAL A 134 16.93 -4.60 -2.22
CA VAL A 134 17.13 -4.69 -3.67
C VAL A 134 15.81 -4.47 -4.44
N SER A 135 14.68 -4.92 -3.88
CA SER A 135 13.38 -4.79 -4.52
C SER A 135 12.87 -3.35 -4.50
N THR A 136 13.08 -2.60 -3.41
CA THR A 136 12.75 -1.17 -3.34
C THR A 136 13.57 -0.36 -4.35
N PHE A 137 14.88 -0.61 -4.45
CA PHE A 137 15.72 0.05 -5.46
C PHE A 137 15.28 -0.28 -6.89
N ARG A 138 14.93 -1.55 -7.16
CA ARG A 138 14.42 -1.96 -8.47
C ARG A 138 13.12 -1.23 -8.83
N ALA A 139 12.19 -1.12 -7.89
CA ALA A 139 10.94 -0.39 -8.10
C ALA A 139 11.20 1.08 -8.47
N MET A 140 12.07 1.78 -7.73
CA MET A 140 12.45 3.16 -8.03
C MET A 140 13.07 3.31 -9.42
N VAL A 141 14.03 2.43 -9.78
CA VAL A 141 14.68 2.45 -11.11
C VAL A 141 13.65 2.25 -12.21
N ASN A 142 12.76 1.26 -12.08
CA ASN A 142 11.72 1.01 -13.06
C ASN A 142 10.75 2.19 -13.17
N GLY A 143 10.31 2.76 -12.05
CA GLY A 143 9.42 3.93 -12.02
C GLY A 143 10.02 5.12 -12.76
N TYR A 144 11.29 5.45 -12.51
CA TYR A 144 12.00 6.52 -13.24
C TYR A 144 12.05 6.27 -14.75
N VAL A 145 12.35 5.04 -15.18
CA VAL A 145 12.38 4.67 -16.59
C VAL A 145 10.99 4.83 -17.23
N MET A 146 9.93 4.38 -16.53
CA MET A 146 8.55 4.48 -17.03
C MET A 146 8.10 5.91 -17.27
N VAL A 147 8.53 6.87 -16.43
CA VAL A 147 8.19 8.30 -16.60
C VAL A 147 9.23 9.07 -17.42
N GLY A 148 10.18 8.38 -18.07
CA GLY A 148 11.20 9.00 -18.93
C GLY A 148 12.35 9.72 -18.21
N ARG A 149 12.44 9.62 -16.88
CA ARG A 149 13.49 10.23 -16.04
C ARG A 149 14.75 9.33 -15.95
N VAL A 150 15.33 9.01 -17.10
CA VAL A 150 16.40 8.00 -17.22
C VAL A 150 17.67 8.35 -16.41
N ASP A 151 18.06 9.62 -16.35
CA ASP A 151 19.23 10.05 -15.56
C ASP A 151 19.07 9.77 -14.07
N ASP A 152 17.86 9.95 -13.54
CA ASP A 152 17.55 9.67 -12.14
C ASP A 152 17.53 8.15 -11.86
N ALA A 153 17.12 7.34 -12.84
CA ALA A 153 17.26 5.89 -12.78
C ALA A 153 18.73 5.46 -12.62
N PHE A 154 19.65 6.07 -13.38
CA PHE A 154 21.09 5.81 -13.25
C PHE A 154 21.65 6.25 -11.91
N LYS A 155 21.26 7.42 -11.40
CA LYS A 155 21.64 7.87 -10.05
C LYS A 155 21.18 6.88 -8.97
N MET A 156 19.95 6.37 -9.09
CA MET A 156 19.40 5.39 -8.16
C MET A 156 20.17 4.06 -8.19
N LEU A 157 20.53 3.58 -9.39
CA LEU A 157 21.37 2.38 -9.54
C LEU A 157 22.74 2.53 -8.86
N ASN A 158 23.36 3.70 -8.99
CA ASN A 158 24.62 4.00 -8.31
C ASN A 158 24.47 4.07 -6.79
N LYS A 159 23.36 4.65 -6.30
CA LYS A 159 23.03 4.68 -4.86
C LYS A 159 22.89 3.27 -4.28
N MET A 160 22.26 2.34 -5.01
CA MET A 160 22.14 0.93 -4.63
C MET A 160 23.50 0.26 -4.46
N LYS A 161 24.42 0.45 -5.42
CA LYS A 161 25.78 -0.11 -5.36
C LYS A 161 26.53 0.34 -4.11
N ILE A 162 26.48 1.64 -3.79
CA ILE A 162 27.14 2.22 -2.62
C ILE A 162 26.53 1.66 -1.32
N SER A 163 25.20 1.53 -1.25
CA SER A 163 24.52 0.96 -0.08
C SER A 163 24.91 -0.50 0.16
N ASN A 164 24.95 -1.32 -0.89
CA ASN A 164 25.35 -2.73 -0.80
C ASN A 164 26.82 -2.89 -0.38
N LEU A 165 27.72 -2.04 -0.87
CA LEU A 165 29.12 -2.03 -0.44
C LEU A 165 29.25 -1.70 1.06
N ARG A 166 28.45 -0.77 1.59
CA ARG A 166 28.42 -0.45 3.03
C ARG A 166 27.92 -1.63 3.88
N LYS A 167 26.82 -2.29 3.48
CA LYS A 167 26.29 -3.47 4.18
C LYS A 167 27.33 -4.60 4.25
N LEU A 168 28.07 -4.85 3.15
CA LEU A 168 29.14 -5.85 3.11
C LEU A 168 30.37 -5.46 3.95
N ALA A 169 30.71 -4.17 4.01
CA ALA A 169 31.83 -3.70 4.83
C ALA A 169 31.55 -3.85 6.34
N ILE A 170 30.31 -3.61 6.77
CA ILE A 170 29.88 -3.78 8.17
C ILE A 170 29.92 -5.27 8.59
N HIS A 171 29.39 -6.17 7.75
CA HIS A 171 29.39 -7.61 8.05
C HIS A 171 30.81 -8.24 8.06
N ARG A 172 31.80 -7.62 7.42
CA ARG A 172 33.20 -8.11 7.43
C ARG A 172 34.01 -7.59 8.62
N ALA A 173 33.50 -6.61 9.35
CA ALA A 173 34.16 -5.96 10.48
C ALA A 173 33.70 -6.50 11.86
N THR A 174 32.75 -7.44 11.88
CA THR A 174 32.23 -8.17 13.05
C THR A 174 32.67 -9.62 13.00
#